data_AF-S9SIG2-F1
#
_entry.id   AF-S9SIG2-F1
#
_cell.length_a   1.000
_cell.length_b   1.000
_cell.length_c   1.000
_cell.angle_alpha   90.00
_cell.angle_beta   90.00
_cell.angle_gamma   90.00
#
_symmetry.space_group_name_H-M   'P 1'
#
loop_
_entity.id
_entity.type
_entity.pdbx_description
1 polymer ?
#
loop_
_entity_poly.entity_id
_entity_poly.type
_entity_poly.pdbx_seq_one_letter_code
_entity_poly.pdbx_strand_id
1 'polypeptide(L)' 'MNVNFGLFPPLEEARGGRRGRADRYKGYTDRAKADWTAWLAGSVARAAE' A
#
# COMPACT_ATOMS: atom_id res chain seq x y z
N MET A 1 -16.39 -9.81 4.95
CA MET A 1 -15.99 -8.38 5.04
C MET A 1 -15.28 -8.01 3.74
N ASN A 2 -15.69 -6.96 3.02
CA ASN A 2 -15.05 -6.58 1.76
C ASN A 2 -13.85 -5.65 2.02
N VAL A 3 -12.68 -6.01 1.50
CA VAL A 3 -11.46 -5.18 1.60
C VAL A 3 -11.54 -4.04 0.59
N ASN A 4 -11.34 -2.82 1.05
CA ASN A 4 -11.37 -1.63 0.21
C ASN A 4 -10.36 -0.58 0.71
N PHE A 5 -10.07 0.43 -0.11
CA PHE A 5 -9.08 1.46 0.20
C PHE A 5 -9.44 2.35 1.40
N GLY A 6 -10.70 2.39 1.83
CA GLY A 6 -11.12 3.11 3.04
C GLY A 6 -10.67 2.45 4.34
N LEU A 7 -10.14 1.22 4.27
CA LEU A 7 -9.57 0.51 5.41
C LEU A 7 -8.10 0.87 5.68
N PHE A 8 -7.46 1.64 4.79
CA PHE A 8 -6.03 1.94 4.86
C PHE A 8 -5.78 3.43 5.15
N PRO A 9 -4.63 3.79 5.75
CA PRO A 9 -4.30 5.19 6.02
C PRO A 9 -4.27 6.04 4.74
N PRO A 10 -4.81 7.28 4.77
CA PRO A 10 -4.90 8.15 3.60
C PRO A 10 -3.55 8.39 2.93
N LEU A 11 -3.58 8.70 1.64
CA LEU A 11 -2.43 9.21 0.88
C LEU A 11 -2.45 10.73 0.96
N GLU A 12 -1.50 11.34 1.66
CA GLU A 12 -1.37 12.81 1.78
C GLU A 12 -1.19 13.49 0.42
N GLU A 13 -0.47 12.83 -0.49
CA GLU A 13 -0.12 13.36 -1.81
C GLU A 13 -1.24 13.21 -2.85
N ALA A 14 -2.25 12.39 -2.57
CA ALA A 14 -3.29 12.06 -3.55
C ALA A 14 -4.52 12.97 -3.40
N ARG A 15 -4.89 13.64 -4.49
CA ARG A 15 -6.04 14.55 -4.50
C ARG A 15 -7.35 13.82 -4.15
N GLY A 16 -8.20 14.48 -3.39
CA GLY A 16 -9.52 13.98 -3.00
C GLY A 16 -10.51 13.83 -4.16
N GLY A 17 -11.61 13.12 -3.92
CA GLY A 17 -12.77 13.05 -4.83
C GLY A 17 -12.63 12.08 -6.02
N ARG A 18 -13.53 12.23 -7.01
CA ARG A 18 -13.61 11.35 -8.19
C ARG A 18 -12.38 11.45 -9.09
N ARG A 19 -11.84 12.66 -9.27
CA ARG A 19 -10.69 12.93 -10.16
C ARG A 19 -9.40 12.27 -9.67
N GLY A 20 -9.15 12.22 -8.37
CA GLY A 20 -7.96 11.54 -7.81
C GLY A 20 -8.14 10.04 -7.56
N ARG A 21 -9.20 9.40 -8.10
CA ARG A 21 -9.42 7.96 -7.87
C ARG A 21 -8.29 7.11 -8.43
N ALA A 22 -7.88 7.35 -9.68
CA ALA A 22 -6.83 6.58 -10.34
C ALA A 22 -5.51 6.72 -9.57
N ASP A 23 -5.14 7.94 -9.20
CA ASP A 23 -3.92 8.23 -8.44
C ASP A 23 -3.94 7.54 -7.07
N ARG A 24 -5.07 7.58 -6.36
CA ARG A 24 -5.20 6.86 -5.08
C ARG A 24 -5.05 5.35 -5.25
N TYR A 25 -5.66 4.76 -6.28
CA TYR A 25 -5.55 3.31 -6.52
C TYR A 25 -4.09 2.92 -6.78
N LYS A 26 -3.40 3.68 -7.64
CA LYS A 26 -1.97 3.47 -7.88
C LYS A 26 -1.16 3.63 -6.60
N GLY A 27 -1.34 4.73 -5.87
CA GLY A 27 -0.56 5.01 -4.65
C GLY A 27 -0.75 3.97 -3.56
N TYR A 28 -1.98 3.47 -3.36
CA TYR A 28 -2.22 2.38 -2.41
C TYR A 28 -1.58 1.06 -2.89
N THR A 29 -1.63 0.78 -4.19
CA THR A 29 -1.01 -0.42 -4.77
C THR A 29 0.50 -0.38 -4.61
N ASP A 30 1.13 0.77 -4.87
CA ASP A 30 2.58 0.93 -4.74
C ASP A 30 3.03 0.81 -3.28
N ARG A 31 2.31 1.43 -2.35
CA ARG A 31 2.58 1.30 -0.91
C ARG A 31 2.48 -0.16 -0.46
N ALA A 32 1.41 -0.85 -0.85
CA ALA A 32 1.21 -2.25 -0.51
C ALA A 32 2.34 -3.15 -1.06
N LYS A 33 2.79 -2.92 -2.30
CA LYS A 33 3.94 -3.65 -2.88
C LYS A 33 5.24 -3.39 -2.12
N ALA A 34 5.49 -2.14 -1.74
CA ALA A 34 6.68 -1.77 -0.97
C ALA A 34 6.67 -2.44 0.41
N ASP A 35 5.57 -2.32 1.15
CA ASP A 35 5.42 -2.90 2.50
C ASP A 35 5.55 -4.43 2.46
N TRP A 36 4.90 -5.07 1.49
CA TRP A 36 4.98 -6.52 1.29
C TRP A 36 6.41 -6.98 0.98
N THR A 37 7.11 -6.27 0.10
CA THR A 37 8.48 -6.62 -0.28
C THR A 37 9.44 -6.42 0.89
N ALA A 38 9.28 -5.34 1.66
CA ALA A 38 10.08 -5.11 2.86
C ALA A 38 9.87 -6.22 3.90
N TRP A 39 8.62 -6.66 4.10
CA TRP A 39 8.31 -7.78 4.99
C TRP A 39 8.96 -9.09 4.53
N LEU A 40 8.88 -9.41 3.24
CA LEU A 40 9.53 -10.61 2.68
C LEU A 40 11.04 -10.57 2.86
N ALA A 41 11.68 -9.43 2.58
CA ALA A 41 13.12 -9.26 2.73
C ALA A 41 13.57 -9.46 4.19
N GLY A 42 12.85 -8.87 5.14
CA GLY A 42 13.11 -9.08 6.58
C GLY A 42 12.85 -10.52 7.03
N SER A 43 11.86 -11.19 6.45
CA SER A 43 11.55 -12.60 6.76
C SER A 43 12.63 -13.54 6.24
N VAL A 44 13.15 -13.30 5.04
CA VAL A 44 14.29 -14.03 4.48
C VAL A 44 15.54 -13.82 5.33
N ALA A 45 15.82 -12.56 5.73
CA ALA A 45 16.97 -12.26 6.58
C ALA A 45 16.92 -13.00 7.92
N ARG A 46 15.75 -13.07 8.57
CA ARG A 46 15.54 -13.83 9.83
C ARG A 46 15.68 -15.34 9.66
N ALA A 47 15.39 -15.88 8.49
CA ALA A 47 15.51 -17.31 8.23
C ALA A 47 16.95 -17.74 7.90
N ALA A 48 17.83 -16.80 7.58
CA ALA A 48 19.23 -17.04 7.27
C ALA A 48 20.17 -16.88 8.49
N GLU A 49 19.64 -16.38 9.62
CA GLU A 49 20.26 -16.41 10.95
C GLU A 49 20.04 -17.79 11.60
#